data_AF-A0A7X0HCD1-F1
#
_entry.id   AF-A0A7X0HCD1-F1
#
_cell.length_a   1.000
_cell.length_b   1.000
_cell.length_c   1.000
_cell.angle_alpha   90.00
_cell.angle_beta   90.00
_cell.angle_gamma   90.00
#
_symmetry.space_group_name_H-M   'P 1'
#
loop_
_entity.id
_entity.type
_entity.pdbx_description
1 polymer ?
#
loop_
_entity_poly.entity_id
_entity_poly.type
_entity_poly.pdbx_seq_one_letter_code
_entity_poly.pdbx_strand_id
1 'polypeptide(L)'
;MSYTGEALDELRRVLGHRAGDEYGWSAHAGTLSWSCLRTAEHIAHDLTAHSGQLAARPDDSYLPMDLTVRPGASPGDLLRVITAAGGMLAATLAASGPEVRAYH
;
A
#
# COMPACT_ATOMS: atom_id res chain seq x y z
N MET A 1 14.64 -4.89 14.01
CA MET A 1 13.69 -5.00 12.88
C MET A 1 12.64 -3.93 13.11
N SER A 2 12.35 -3.05 12.15
CA SER A 2 11.32 -2.03 12.35
C SER A 2 9.94 -2.68 12.28
N TYR A 3 8.99 -2.21 13.09
CA TYR A 3 7.60 -2.70 13.12
C TYR A 3 6.95 -2.76 11.73
N THR A 4 7.29 -1.81 10.86
CA THR A 4 6.83 -1.77 9.47
C THR A 4 7.33 -2.97 8.65
N GLY A 5 8.56 -3.44 8.88
CA GLY A 5 9.09 -4.63 8.21
C GLY A 5 8.32 -5.90 8.58
N GLU A 6 8.00 -6.06 9.86
CA GLU A 6 7.21 -7.20 10.36
C GLU A 6 5.80 -7.21 9.77
N ALA A 7 5.16 -6.04 9.68
CA ALA A 7 3.83 -5.92 9.07
C ALA A 7 3.82 -6.32 7.58
N LEU A 8 4.86 -5.96 6.82
CA LEU A 8 4.96 -6.33 5.41
C LEU A 8 5.25 -7.82 5.21
N ASP A 9 6.09 -8.40 6.07
CA ASP A 9 6.35 -9.83 6.05
C ASP A 9 5.09 -10.64 6.41
N GLU A 10 4.32 -10.18 7.39
CA GLU A 10 3.05 -10.79 7.77
C GLU A 10 2.01 -10.69 6.64
N LEU A 11 1.89 -9.53 5.99
CA LEU A 11 1.03 -9.36 4.81
C LEU A 11 1.37 -10.38 3.72
N ARG A 12 2.66 -10.55 3.42
CA ARG A 12 3.13 -11.52 2.42
C ARG A 12 2.83 -12.94 2.85
N ARG A 13 2.99 -13.27 4.13
CA ARG A 13 2.71 -14.60 4.69
C ARG A 13 1.22 -14.93 4.59
N VAL A 14 0.35 -14.01 5.01
CA VAL A 14 -1.10 -14.22 5.05
C VAL A 14 -1.72 -14.17 3.66
N LEU A 15 -1.30 -13.27 2.78
CA LEU A 15 -1.95 -13.14 1.47
C LEU A 15 -1.25 -13.94 0.36
N GLY A 16 0.01 -14.32 0.55
CA GLY A 16 0.81 -15.03 -0.47
C GLY A 16 0.18 -16.35 -0.93
N HIS A 17 -0.41 -17.11 0.00
CA HIS A 17 -1.09 -18.37 -0.34
C HIS A 17 -2.41 -18.18 -1.10
N ARG A 18 -2.94 -16.96 -1.16
CA ARG A 18 -4.15 -16.59 -1.92
C ARG A 18 -3.82 -15.97 -3.28
N ALA A 19 -2.55 -15.80 -3.63
CA ALA A 19 -2.16 -15.07 -4.84
C ALA A 19 -2.72 -15.68 -6.15
N GLY A 20 -3.03 -16.99 -6.15
CA GLY A 20 -3.65 -17.68 -7.29
C GLY A 20 -5.18 -17.78 -7.25
N ASP A 21 -5.85 -17.25 -6.23
CA ASP A 21 -7.30 -17.34 -6.04
C ASP A 21 -8.04 -16.17 -6.71
N GLU A 22 -8.03 -16.11 -8.04
CA GLU A 22 -8.60 -14.98 -8.80
C GLU A 22 -10.07 -14.68 -8.44
N TYR A 23 -10.85 -15.72 -8.13
CA TYR A 23 -12.24 -15.57 -7.67
C TYR A 23 -12.33 -14.89 -6.31
N GLY A 24 -11.51 -15.30 -5.34
CA GLY A 24 -11.43 -14.66 -4.02
C GLY A 24 -11.02 -13.19 -4.09
N TRP A 25 -10.13 -12.84 -5.03
CA TRP A 25 -9.72 -11.45 -5.24
C TRP A 25 -10.82 -10.58 -5.88
N SER A 26 -11.72 -11.19 -6.64
CA SER A 26 -12.87 -10.51 -7.25
C SER A 26 -14.06 -10.36 -6.30
N ALA A 27 -14.13 -11.17 -5.23
CA ALA A 27 -15.19 -11.10 -4.23
C ALA A 27 -15.09 -9.82 -3.37
N HIS A 28 -16.21 -9.45 -2.74
CA HIS A 28 -16.26 -8.32 -1.81
C HIS A 28 -15.29 -8.51 -0.63
N ALA A 29 -14.63 -7.42 -0.23
CA ALA A 29 -13.77 -7.37 0.95
C ALA A 29 -14.63 -7.25 2.22
N GLY A 30 -15.18 -8.37 2.69
CA GLY A 30 -16.06 -8.40 3.86
C GLY A 30 -17.34 -7.62 3.61
N THR A 31 -17.58 -6.57 4.39
CA THR A 31 -18.74 -5.68 4.26
C THR A 31 -18.52 -4.50 3.31
N LEU A 32 -17.31 -4.36 2.74
CA LEU A 32 -17.01 -3.29 1.81
C LEU A 32 -17.69 -3.54 0.45
N SER A 33 -18.14 -2.47 -0.19
CA SER A 33 -18.63 -2.52 -1.56
C SER A 33 -17.52 -2.83 -2.57
N TRP A 34 -16.26 -2.66 -2.18
CA TRP A 34 -15.09 -2.95 -2.99
C TRP A 34 -14.72 -4.43 -2.95
N SER A 35 -14.13 -4.91 -4.05
CA SER A 35 -13.52 -6.24 -4.06
C SER A 35 -12.23 -6.28 -3.24
N CYS A 36 -11.78 -7.48 -2.89
CA CYS A 36 -10.47 -7.70 -2.28
C CYS A 36 -9.35 -7.09 -3.13
N LEU A 37 -9.42 -7.22 -4.46
CA LEU A 37 -8.47 -6.62 -5.39
C LEU A 37 -8.47 -5.10 -5.31
N ARG A 38 -9.64 -4.45 -5.43
CA ARG A 38 -9.75 -2.98 -5.35
C ARG A 38 -9.29 -2.43 -4.02
N THR A 39 -9.60 -3.13 -2.93
CA THR A 39 -9.16 -2.75 -1.58
C THR A 39 -7.63 -2.83 -1.47
N ALA A 40 -7.02 -3.87 -2.04
CA ALA A 40 -5.58 -4.05 -2.03
C ALA A 40 -4.85 -3.05 -2.95
N GLU A 41 -5.41 -2.70 -4.11
CA GLU A 41 -4.94 -1.59 -4.95
C GLU A 41 -4.94 -0.27 -4.16
N HIS A 42 -6.01 0.01 -3.43
CA HIS A 42 -6.10 1.20 -2.60
C HIS A 42 -5.07 1.23 -1.47
N ILE A 43 -4.79 0.09 -0.83
CA ILE A 43 -3.72 -0.01 0.17
C ILE A 43 -2.35 0.36 -0.45
N ALA A 44 -2.04 -0.14 -1.65
CA ALA A 44 -0.79 0.21 -2.34
C ALA A 44 -0.71 1.71 -2.66
N HIS A 45 -1.83 2.27 -3.12
CA HIS A 45 -1.97 3.70 -3.37
C HIS A 45 -1.70 4.51 -2.10
N ASP A 46 -2.39 4.20 -1.00
CA ASP A 46 -2.29 4.97 0.24
C ASP A 46 -0.86 4.94 0.78
N LEU A 47 -0.20 3.78 0.80
CA LEU A 47 1.18 3.67 1.24
C LEU A 47 2.13 4.56 0.40
N THR A 48 1.91 4.61 -0.91
CA THR A 48 2.70 5.43 -1.84
C THR A 48 2.41 6.92 -1.66
N ALA A 49 1.13 7.29 -1.56
CA ALA A 49 0.70 8.66 -1.32
C ALA A 49 1.33 9.18 -0.01
N HIS A 50 1.23 8.45 1.10
CA HIS A 50 1.81 8.85 2.38
C HIS A 50 3.34 8.95 2.34
N SER A 51 4.02 8.07 1.61
CA SER A 51 5.46 8.19 1.38
C SER A 51 5.79 9.49 0.64
N GLY A 52 5.04 9.83 -0.41
CA GLY A 52 5.18 11.10 -1.14
C GLY A 52 4.89 12.32 -0.26
N GLN A 53 3.81 12.30 0.51
CA GLN A 53 3.43 13.37 1.44
C GLN A 53 4.54 13.63 2.45
N LEU A 54 5.09 12.59 3.10
CA LEU A 54 6.18 12.74 4.07
C LEU A 54 7.48 13.24 3.42
N ALA A 55 7.75 12.83 2.17
CA ALA A 55 8.94 13.26 1.45
C ALA A 55 8.85 14.74 1.00
N ALA A 56 7.68 15.19 0.54
CA ALA A 56 7.47 16.54 0.03
C ALA A 56 7.03 17.55 1.09
N ARG A 57 6.41 17.08 2.18
CA ARG A 57 5.86 17.87 3.30
C ARG A 57 4.91 19.00 2.85
N PRO A 58 3.88 18.71 2.03
CA PRO A 58 2.85 19.71 1.74
C PRO A 58 2.09 20.04 3.03
N ASP A 59 1.64 21.28 3.16
CA ASP A 59 0.94 21.79 4.34
C ASP A 59 -0.57 21.95 4.11
N ASP A 60 -1.06 21.97 2.87
CA ASP A 60 -2.44 22.34 2.54
C ASP A 60 -3.23 21.31 1.72
N SER A 61 -2.56 20.33 1.11
CA SER A 61 -3.20 19.39 0.18
C SER A 61 -2.43 18.09 -0.04
N TYR A 62 -3.13 17.08 -0.58
CA TYR A 62 -2.48 15.92 -1.18
C TYR A 62 -1.69 16.33 -2.41
N LEU A 63 -0.48 15.78 -2.56
CA LEU A 63 0.22 15.85 -3.82
C LEU A 63 -0.70 15.36 -4.95
N PRO A 64 -0.70 16.01 -6.13
CA PRO A 64 -1.49 15.59 -7.28
C PRO A 64 -0.82 14.39 -7.98
N MET A 65 -0.66 13.30 -7.24
CA MET A 65 -0.02 12.05 -7.64
C MET A 65 -0.95 10.90 -7.31
N ASP A 66 -0.97 9.91 -8.19
CA ASP A 66 -1.73 8.67 -8.02
C ASP A 66 -0.87 7.46 -8.38
N LEU A 67 -1.13 6.33 -7.73
CA LEU A 67 -0.60 5.02 -8.09
C LEU A 67 -1.71 4.26 -8.79
N THR A 68 -1.51 3.98 -10.07
CA THR A 68 -2.39 3.11 -10.84
C THR A 68 -1.70 1.77 -11.09
N VAL A 69 -2.31 0.68 -10.61
CA VAL A 69 -1.87 -0.67 -10.96
C VAL A 69 -2.27 -0.96 -12.40
N ARG A 70 -1.35 -1.54 -13.18
CA ARG A 70 -1.61 -1.82 -14.60
C ARG A 70 -2.77 -2.80 -14.77
N PRO A 71 -3.66 -2.60 -15.75
CA PRO A 71 -4.69 -3.57 -16.09
C PRO A 71 -4.10 -4.95 -16.36
N GLY A 72 -4.77 -5.99 -15.87
CA GLY A 72 -4.32 -7.38 -16.03
C GLY A 72 -3.19 -7.82 -15.08
N ALA A 73 -2.78 -6.97 -14.13
CA ALA A 73 -1.91 -7.41 -13.04
C ALA A 73 -2.59 -8.52 -12.24
N SER A 74 -1.84 -9.60 -11.99
CA SER A 74 -2.33 -10.69 -11.13
C SER A 74 -2.35 -10.25 -9.67
N PRO A 75 -3.08 -10.95 -8.79
CA PRO A 75 -3.00 -10.67 -7.36
C PRO A 75 -1.59 -10.85 -6.78
N GLY A 76 -0.79 -11.77 -7.32
CA GLY A 76 0.63 -11.90 -6.98
C GLY A 76 1.44 -10.66 -7.36
N ASP A 77 1.16 -10.04 -8.52
CA ASP A 77 1.77 -8.77 -8.91
C ASP A 77 1.37 -7.66 -7.94
N LEU A 78 0.08 -7.58 -7.57
CA LEU A 78 -0.42 -6.59 -6.64
C LEU A 78 0.24 -6.70 -5.25
N LEU A 79 0.43 -7.92 -4.73
CA LEU A 79 1.14 -8.13 -3.46
C LEU A 79 2.59 -7.63 -3.51
N ARG A 80 3.27 -7.77 -4.66
CA ARG A 80 4.60 -7.19 -4.87
C ARG A 80 4.56 -5.67 -4.87
N VAL A 81 3.55 -5.07 -5.50
CA VAL A 81 3.34 -3.61 -5.50
C VAL A 81 3.08 -3.09 -4.08
N ILE A 82 2.22 -3.72 -3.30
CA ILE A 82 1.95 -3.35 -1.89
C ILE A 82 3.23 -3.46 -1.06
N THR A 83 4.00 -4.52 -1.25
CA THR A 83 5.28 -4.71 -0.54
C THR A 83 6.25 -3.58 -0.88
N ALA A 84 6.36 -3.19 -2.14
CA ALA A 84 7.21 -2.08 -2.57
C ALA A 84 6.74 -0.75 -1.98
N ALA A 85 5.43 -0.46 -2.05
CA ALA A 85 4.83 0.76 -1.49
C ALA A 85 5.05 0.88 0.02
N GLY A 86 4.85 -0.21 0.76
CA GLY A 86 5.13 -0.25 2.19
C GLY A 86 6.61 -0.06 2.52
N GLY A 87 7.50 -0.64 1.70
CA GLY A 87 8.95 -0.42 1.81
C GLY A 87 9.34 1.04 1.58
N MET A 88 8.73 1.72 0.60
CA MET A 88 8.93 3.16 0.37
C MET A 88 8.50 3.97 1.60
N LEU A 89 7.30 3.72 2.14
CA LEU A 89 6.82 4.41 3.35
C LEU A 89 7.75 4.14 4.55
N ALA A 90 8.17 2.89 4.76
CA ALA A 90 9.09 2.53 5.83
C ALA A 90 10.42 3.29 5.74
N ALA A 91 10.98 3.38 4.54
CA ALA A 91 12.22 4.13 4.29
C ALA A 91 12.04 5.63 4.52
N THR A 92 10.94 6.22 4.04
CA THR A 92 10.64 7.64 4.28
C THR A 92 10.45 7.94 5.76
N LEU A 93 9.77 7.07 6.51
CA LEU A 93 9.61 7.21 7.96
C LEU A 93 10.96 7.12 8.67
N ALA A 94 11.81 6.16 8.32
CA ALA A 94 13.13 6.00 8.92
C ALA A 94 14.06 7.20 8.65
N ALA A 95 13.88 7.87 7.51
CA ALA A 95 14.61 9.09 7.15
C ALA A 95 13.98 10.38 7.74
N SER A 96 12.78 10.29 8.33
CA SER A 96 12.05 11.45 8.87
C SER A 96 12.28 11.60 10.38
N GLY A 97 12.50 12.84 10.82
CA GLY A 97 12.53 13.16 12.26
C GLY A 97 11.14 13.06 12.90
N PRO A 98 11.05 12.86 14.23
CA PRO A 98 9.78 12.69 14.95
C PRO A 98 8.85 13.92 14.87
N GLU A 99 9.40 15.09 14.56
CA GLU A 99 8.69 16.36 14.36
C GLU A 99 8.06 16.51 12.96
N VAL A 100 8.45 15.67 11.99
CA VAL A 100 7.97 15.77 10.61
C VAL A 100 6.46 15.52 10.57
N ARG A 101 5.75 16.44 9.93
CA ARG A 101 4.33 16.34 9.59
C ARG A 101 4.15 16.68 8.11
N ALA A 102 3.09 16.14 7.53
CA ALA A 102 2.66 16.40 6.17
C ALA A 102 1.14 16.34 6.12
N TYR A 103 0.54 16.93 5.10
CA TYR A 103 -0.89 16.87 4.86
C TYR A 103 -1.39 15.41 4.75
N HIS A 104 -2.53 15.14 5.39
CA HIS A 104 -3.28 13.88 5.38
C HIS A 104 -4.77 14.20 5.48
#